data_AF-A0A419GT63-F1
#
_entry.id   AF-A0A419GT63-F1
#
_cell.length_a   1.000
_cell.length_b   1.000
_cell.length_c   1.000
_cell.angle_alpha   90.00
_cell.angle_beta   90.00
_cell.angle_gamma   90.00
#
_symmetry.space_group_name_H-M   'P 1'
#
loop_
_entity.id
_entity.type
_entity.pdbx_description
1 polymer ?
#
loop_
_entity_poly.entity_id
_entity_poly.type
_entity_poly.pdbx_seq_one_letter_code
_entity_poly.pdbx_strand_id
1 'polypeptide(L)'
;MCKLCHDAGVGQAEGHLTYHPEADRIYEDYDASAHGSSINSYTYVTGSTTDVKGSCSKCHTHEGGKLYKDVQGGYDELVAELSTNPAVENATDIQCGTCHDPHDPDQLLKPASGGFSAEYRTCDPSNERVCRDCHNVHAADNSINNEWANSAHGGHILQTIDSVTGRSSVTQTEGGAWMYYDYKTYSGGACTRCHTSTGFKNLATSPSTYNPANNDFSYLTSNQKEMLYCWACHTDSAGGLRDPGAFVNVAPYSAPVDRISAVPDINGSNQCMSCHSGRLNGQFIKDYGTITGKNFSTFSSHYLADGGILYRTIGYEYASLDYSNVIGFAHDKIGTTNGTDGNDGPCVGCHMVNDDGHADHTWEPLEKDGSDQVTDIQTYSNVCSKCHSSKATLISALNTRDVQYKTALAALDAQLQGKGIYFCENYPYFKTAASCGGGFYTAWPNKDTLGAAFNYFVLDHIPAAYVHNREYTRKLIYDSIDFLDNGAMDKSVEATLGGSGDAYDYLNGTR
;
A
#
# COMPACT_ATOMS: atom_id res chain seq x y z
N MET A 1 -30.06 6.88 29.16
CA MET A 1 -29.73 6.15 30.41
C MET A 1 -28.24 5.81 30.44
N CYS A 2 -27.63 5.35 29.35
CA CYS A 2 -26.18 5.07 29.25
C CYS A 2 -25.27 6.28 29.54
N LYS A 3 -25.60 7.48 29.03
CA LYS A 3 -24.90 8.75 29.39
C LYS A 3 -24.72 8.97 30.89
N LEU A 4 -25.74 8.62 31.68
CA LEU A 4 -25.70 8.80 33.12
C LEU A 4 -24.72 7.85 33.81
N CYS A 5 -24.50 6.67 33.22
CA CYS A 5 -23.56 5.68 33.71
C CYS A 5 -22.12 5.97 33.25
N HIS A 6 -21.92 6.48 32.03
CA HIS A 6 -20.59 6.62 31.45
C HIS A 6 -19.96 8.02 31.52
N ASP A 7 -20.77 9.09 31.54
CA ASP A 7 -20.25 10.46 31.55
C ASP A 7 -20.60 11.21 32.84
N ALA A 8 -21.76 10.91 33.44
CA ALA A 8 -22.27 11.67 34.58
C ALA A 8 -21.89 11.04 35.94
N GLY A 9 -20.60 10.83 36.21
CA GLY A 9 -20.06 10.60 37.56
C GLY A 9 -20.51 9.35 38.34
N VAL A 10 -21.51 8.59 37.86
CA VAL A 10 -21.91 7.30 38.48
C VAL A 10 -20.95 6.18 38.04
N GLY A 11 -20.32 6.29 36.87
CA GLY A 11 -19.25 5.42 36.37
C GLY A 11 -17.86 5.71 36.91
N GLN A 12 -17.70 6.77 37.72
CA GLN A 12 -16.46 7.05 38.46
C GLN A 12 -16.47 6.45 39.88
N ALA A 13 -17.31 5.43 40.12
CA ALA A 13 -17.15 4.60 41.30
C ALA A 13 -15.73 3.99 41.27
N GLU A 14 -14.96 4.24 42.32
CA GLU A 14 -13.57 3.83 42.47
C GLU A 14 -13.40 2.34 42.09
N GLY A 15 -12.76 2.08 40.95
CA GLY A 15 -12.54 0.73 40.39
C GLY A 15 -13.21 0.45 39.03
N HIS A 16 -14.28 1.15 38.63
CA HIS A 16 -14.96 0.86 37.34
C HIS A 16 -14.06 1.11 36.13
N LEU A 17 -13.40 2.27 36.06
CA LEU A 17 -12.42 2.61 35.02
C LEU A 17 -11.10 1.83 35.12
N THR A 18 -10.84 1.16 36.25
CA THR A 18 -9.67 0.28 36.39
C THR A 18 -9.86 -1.03 35.62
N TYR A 19 -11.11 -1.48 35.45
CA TYR A 19 -11.45 -2.70 34.71
C TYR A 19 -12.06 -2.43 33.33
N HIS A 20 -12.57 -1.22 33.10
CA HIS A 20 -13.12 -0.75 31.82
C HIS A 20 -12.63 0.67 31.50
N PRO A 21 -11.32 0.88 31.31
CA PRO A 21 -10.76 2.20 31.01
C PRO A 21 -11.31 2.80 29.70
N GLU A 22 -11.81 1.96 28.81
CA GLU A 22 -12.37 2.36 27.52
C GLU A 22 -13.78 2.95 27.60
N ALA A 23 -14.42 2.87 28.78
CA ALA A 23 -15.76 3.39 29.01
C ALA A 23 -15.77 4.86 29.49
N ASP A 24 -14.59 5.48 29.67
CA ASP A 24 -14.46 6.88 30.09
C ASP A 24 -14.92 7.81 28.97
N ARG A 25 -16.00 8.56 29.21
CA ARG A 25 -16.58 9.52 28.25
C ARG A 25 -17.11 8.90 26.94
N ILE A 26 -17.33 7.59 26.92
CA ILE A 26 -17.77 6.86 25.71
C ILE A 26 -19.06 7.43 25.09
N TYR A 27 -19.95 8.05 25.88
CA TYR A 27 -21.15 8.67 25.32
C TYR A 27 -20.82 10.01 24.63
N GLU A 28 -19.87 10.79 25.14
CA GLU A 28 -19.43 12.02 24.45
C GLU A 28 -18.76 11.69 23.11
N ASP A 29 -17.94 10.64 23.07
CA ASP A 29 -17.32 10.16 21.82
C ASP A 29 -18.36 9.60 20.85
N TYR A 30 -19.35 8.88 21.38
CA TYR A 30 -20.49 8.39 20.61
C TYR A 30 -21.32 9.53 19.99
N ASP A 31 -21.66 10.55 20.77
CA ASP A 31 -22.44 11.73 20.38
C ASP A 31 -21.71 12.55 19.29
N ALA A 32 -20.38 12.59 19.35
CA ALA A 32 -19.53 13.22 18.34
C ALA A 32 -19.35 12.38 17.04
N SER A 33 -19.70 11.10 17.07
CA SER A 33 -19.55 10.19 15.92
C SER A 33 -20.70 10.33 14.90
N ALA A 34 -20.53 9.72 13.73
CA ALA A 34 -21.59 9.61 12.72
C ALA A 34 -22.83 8.83 13.22
N HIS A 35 -22.72 8.05 14.31
CA HIS A 35 -23.87 7.39 14.92
C HIS A 35 -24.79 8.38 15.66
N GLY A 36 -24.22 9.39 16.31
CA GLY A 36 -24.98 10.46 16.98
C GLY A 36 -25.64 11.44 16.01
N SER A 37 -25.34 11.35 14.71
CA SER A 37 -25.90 12.18 13.63
C SER A 37 -26.22 11.35 12.38
N SER A 38 -26.68 10.12 12.59
CA SER A 38 -26.98 9.15 11.53
C SER A 38 -28.16 9.55 10.63
N ILE A 39 -29.09 10.36 11.11
CA ILE A 39 -30.23 10.90 10.37
C ILE A 39 -29.87 12.26 9.79
N ASN A 40 -30.22 12.48 8.52
CA ASN A 40 -30.02 13.75 7.84
C ASN A 40 -31.15 14.07 6.85
N SER A 41 -31.01 15.19 6.13
CA SER A 41 -32.02 15.67 5.17
C SER A 41 -32.34 14.68 4.04
N TYR A 42 -31.45 13.74 3.74
CA TYR A 42 -31.64 12.75 2.69
C TYR A 42 -32.43 11.52 3.17
N THR A 43 -32.37 11.20 4.47
CA THR A 43 -33.04 10.05 5.07
C THR A 43 -34.52 10.28 5.36
N TYR A 44 -34.90 11.54 5.60
CA TYR A 44 -36.30 11.88 5.88
C TYR A 44 -37.23 11.64 4.69
N VAL A 45 -38.49 11.34 5.02
CA VAL A 45 -39.60 11.48 4.07
C VAL A 45 -39.71 12.94 3.65
N THR A 46 -39.95 13.20 2.36
CA THR A 46 -40.10 14.57 1.85
C THR A 46 -41.17 15.33 2.64
N GLY A 47 -40.76 16.43 3.28
CA GLY A 47 -41.66 17.26 4.09
C GLY A 47 -41.79 16.86 5.57
N SER A 48 -41.09 15.81 6.00
CA SER A 48 -40.97 15.43 7.42
C SER A 48 -39.55 15.74 7.94
N THR A 49 -39.44 16.00 9.24
CA THR A 49 -38.17 16.15 9.97
C THR A 49 -38.03 15.13 11.10
N THR A 50 -38.97 14.18 11.18
CA THR A 50 -39.02 13.18 12.25
C THR A 50 -39.18 11.77 11.68
N ASP A 51 -39.67 11.63 10.45
CA ASP A 51 -40.01 10.33 9.88
C ASP A 51 -39.01 9.96 8.79
N VAL A 52 -38.40 8.79 8.93
CA VAL A 52 -37.35 8.31 8.03
C VAL A 52 -37.93 7.27 7.06
N LYS A 53 -37.54 7.36 5.79
CA LYS A 53 -37.98 6.41 4.75
C LYS A 53 -37.68 4.97 5.19
N GLY A 54 -38.60 4.04 4.90
CA GLY A 54 -38.41 2.62 5.23
C GLY A 54 -37.06 2.09 4.74
N SER A 55 -36.66 2.45 3.52
CA SER A 55 -35.37 2.07 2.91
C SER A 55 -34.12 2.62 3.58
N CYS A 56 -34.23 3.71 4.34
CA CYS A 56 -33.11 4.31 5.07
C CYS A 56 -33.08 3.88 6.54
N SER A 57 -34.25 3.56 7.09
CA SER A 57 -34.45 3.39 8.54
C SER A 57 -33.63 2.26 9.16
N LYS A 58 -33.39 1.16 8.43
CA LYS A 58 -32.58 0.05 8.94
C LYS A 58 -31.17 0.45 9.36
N CYS A 59 -30.55 1.38 8.64
CA CYS A 59 -29.15 1.75 8.86
C CYS A 59 -28.98 3.09 9.57
N HIS A 60 -29.98 3.98 9.47
CA HIS A 60 -29.88 5.36 9.94
C HIS A 60 -30.72 5.64 11.18
N THR A 61 -31.47 4.67 11.71
CA THR A 61 -32.33 4.92 12.88
C THR A 61 -32.25 3.81 13.90
N HIS A 62 -32.40 4.15 15.17
CA HIS A 62 -32.45 3.16 16.24
C HIS A 62 -33.64 2.20 16.10
N GLU A 63 -34.81 2.76 15.82
CA GLU A 63 -36.06 2.02 15.71
C GLU A 63 -36.04 1.11 14.48
N GLY A 64 -35.55 1.62 13.35
CA GLY A 64 -35.43 0.87 12.10
C GLY A 64 -34.36 -0.21 12.19
N GLY A 65 -33.21 0.08 12.80
CA GLY A 65 -32.17 -0.92 13.07
C GLY A 65 -32.70 -2.11 13.87
N LYS A 66 -33.54 -1.88 14.88
CA LYS A 66 -34.18 -2.94 15.67
C LYS A 66 -35.31 -3.65 14.92
N LEU A 67 -36.13 -2.90 14.20
CA LEU A 67 -37.28 -3.40 13.47
C LEU A 67 -36.87 -4.30 12.29
N TYR A 68 -35.80 -3.92 11.58
CA TYR A 68 -35.34 -4.58 10.37
C TYR A 68 -34.03 -5.35 10.56
N LYS A 69 -33.62 -5.61 11.81
CA LYS A 69 -32.40 -6.39 12.12
C LYS A 69 -32.38 -7.75 11.43
N ASP A 70 -33.55 -8.38 11.25
CA ASP A 70 -33.67 -9.72 10.66
C ASP A 70 -33.88 -9.71 9.14
N VAL A 71 -34.11 -8.54 8.54
CA VAL A 71 -34.15 -8.36 7.08
C VAL A 71 -32.72 -8.43 6.55
N GLN A 72 -32.43 -9.26 5.56
CA GLN A 72 -31.07 -9.53 5.05
C GLN A 72 -31.07 -9.61 3.52
N GLY A 73 -30.01 -9.14 2.86
CA GLY A 73 -29.90 -9.13 1.41
C GLY A 73 -28.84 -8.16 0.91
N GLY A 74 -28.53 -8.18 -0.39
CA GLY A 74 -27.71 -7.15 -1.02
C GLY A 74 -28.40 -5.78 -1.03
N TYR A 75 -27.68 -4.70 -1.37
CA TYR A 75 -28.23 -3.34 -1.38
C TYR A 75 -29.53 -3.23 -2.19
N ASP A 76 -29.57 -3.77 -3.41
CA ASP A 76 -30.76 -3.68 -4.27
C ASP A 76 -31.95 -4.47 -3.71
N GLU A 77 -31.69 -5.61 -3.05
CA GLU A 77 -32.72 -6.43 -2.41
C GLU A 77 -33.26 -5.75 -1.15
N LEU A 78 -32.38 -5.19 -0.32
CA LEU A 78 -32.74 -4.41 0.86
C LEU A 78 -33.52 -3.16 0.48
N VAL A 79 -33.08 -2.42 -0.55
CA VAL A 79 -33.79 -1.24 -1.03
C VAL A 79 -35.12 -1.65 -1.63
N ALA A 80 -35.21 -2.70 -2.44
CA ALA A 80 -36.48 -3.16 -3.00
C ALA A 80 -37.47 -3.58 -1.91
N GLU A 81 -37.01 -4.32 -0.90
CA GLU A 81 -37.84 -4.77 0.22
C GLU A 81 -38.26 -3.58 1.11
N LEU A 82 -37.29 -2.81 1.59
CA LEU A 82 -37.53 -1.74 2.57
C LEU A 82 -38.15 -0.47 1.95
N SER A 83 -38.03 -0.24 0.64
CA SER A 83 -38.69 0.90 -0.01
C SER A 83 -40.21 0.74 -0.11
N THR A 84 -40.71 -0.49 0.03
CA THR A 84 -42.15 -0.76 0.11
C THR A 84 -42.72 -0.65 1.52
N ASN A 85 -41.83 -0.59 2.52
CA ASN A 85 -42.23 -0.46 3.92
C ASN A 85 -42.64 0.99 4.25
N PRO A 86 -43.58 1.15 5.19
CA PRO A 86 -43.93 2.48 5.69
C PRO A 86 -42.71 3.17 6.31
N ALA A 87 -42.78 4.50 6.35
CA ALA A 87 -41.79 5.29 7.07
C ALA A 87 -41.75 4.91 8.55
N VAL A 88 -40.56 4.98 9.13
CA VAL A 88 -40.39 4.86 10.58
C VAL A 88 -40.65 6.22 11.18
N GLU A 89 -41.78 6.36 11.86
CA GLU A 89 -42.24 7.60 12.47
C GLU A 89 -41.42 7.93 13.72
N ASN A 90 -41.16 9.23 13.95
CA ASN A 90 -40.42 9.72 15.12
C ASN A 90 -39.08 8.99 15.35
N ALA A 91 -38.39 8.72 14.25
CA ALA A 91 -37.13 8.02 14.27
C ALA A 91 -36.06 8.83 15.02
N THR A 92 -35.27 8.13 15.81
CA THR A 92 -34.09 8.68 16.46
C THR A 92 -32.85 8.14 15.76
N ASP A 93 -31.76 8.90 15.87
CA ASP A 93 -30.44 8.44 15.45
C ASP A 93 -30.13 7.05 16.00
N ILE A 94 -29.18 6.37 15.38
CA ILE A 94 -28.61 5.16 15.95
C ILE A 94 -28.30 5.43 17.43
N GLN A 95 -28.49 4.41 18.27
CA GLN A 95 -28.18 4.43 19.69
C GLN A 95 -27.34 3.21 20.02
N CYS A 96 -26.68 3.20 21.17
CA CYS A 96 -25.97 2.01 21.66
C CYS A 96 -26.89 0.78 21.70
N GLY A 97 -28.14 0.96 22.15
CA GLY A 97 -29.17 -0.08 22.19
C GLY A 97 -29.75 -0.46 20.82
N THR A 98 -29.25 0.11 19.72
CA THR A 98 -29.53 -0.42 18.38
C THR A 98 -28.81 -1.75 18.18
N CYS A 99 -27.60 -1.87 18.74
CA CYS A 99 -26.71 -3.00 18.54
C CYS A 99 -26.48 -3.81 19.82
N HIS A 100 -26.44 -3.17 21.00
CA HIS A 100 -26.14 -3.82 22.29
C HIS A 100 -27.39 -4.18 23.08
N ASP A 101 -27.33 -5.31 23.80
CA ASP A 101 -28.33 -5.64 24.80
C ASP A 101 -28.20 -4.64 25.97
N PRO A 102 -29.26 -3.89 26.31
CA PRO A 102 -29.23 -2.91 27.40
C PRO A 102 -29.03 -3.53 28.79
N HIS A 103 -29.09 -4.86 28.93
CA HIS A 103 -28.87 -5.59 30.18
C HIS A 103 -27.59 -6.45 30.18
N ASP A 104 -26.92 -6.57 29.04
CA ASP A 104 -25.63 -7.26 28.91
C ASP A 104 -24.81 -6.55 27.81
N PRO A 105 -23.91 -5.62 28.18
CA PRO A 105 -23.21 -4.77 27.22
C PRO A 105 -22.27 -5.57 26.29
N ASP A 106 -21.87 -6.78 26.70
CA ASP A 106 -21.04 -7.69 25.90
C ASP A 106 -21.88 -8.50 24.89
N GLN A 107 -23.21 -8.45 24.96
CA GLN A 107 -24.10 -9.12 24.02
C GLN A 107 -24.71 -8.15 23.01
N LEU A 108 -24.74 -8.59 21.75
CA LEU A 108 -25.39 -7.88 20.67
C LEU A 108 -26.86 -8.33 20.53
N LEU A 109 -27.77 -7.40 20.25
CA LEU A 109 -29.20 -7.66 19.98
C LEU A 109 -29.44 -8.55 18.76
N LYS A 110 -28.44 -8.66 17.89
CA LYS A 110 -28.37 -9.67 16.85
C LYS A 110 -26.96 -10.24 16.81
N PRO A 111 -26.76 -11.55 17.05
CA PRO A 111 -25.46 -12.17 16.87
C PRO A 111 -25.04 -12.07 15.40
N ALA A 112 -23.73 -11.92 15.15
CA ALA A 112 -23.20 -11.81 13.79
C ALA A 112 -23.65 -13.03 12.97
N SER A 113 -24.57 -12.81 12.04
CA SER A 113 -25.06 -13.83 11.12
C SER A 113 -24.89 -13.33 9.69
N GLY A 114 -23.71 -13.57 9.11
CA GLY A 114 -23.47 -13.81 7.68
C GLY A 114 -24.12 -12.90 6.62
N GLY A 115 -24.46 -11.64 6.91
CA GLY A 115 -25.34 -10.83 6.06
C GLY A 115 -24.79 -9.47 5.64
N PHE A 116 -24.52 -9.38 4.34
CA PHE A 116 -23.96 -8.33 3.49
C PHE A 116 -24.40 -6.86 3.75
N SER A 117 -23.43 -5.99 4.04
CA SER A 117 -23.41 -4.58 3.59
C SER A 117 -22.30 -4.41 2.53
N ALA A 118 -22.38 -3.37 1.69
CA ALA A 118 -21.35 -3.09 0.70
C ALA A 118 -19.99 -2.66 1.31
N GLU A 119 -19.96 -2.30 2.60
CA GLU A 119 -18.71 -2.18 3.39
C GLU A 119 -18.14 -3.56 3.81
N TYR A 120 -18.95 -4.64 3.74
CA TYR A 120 -18.60 -5.99 4.19
C TYR A 120 -18.13 -6.96 3.08
N ARG A 121 -17.95 -6.55 1.82
CA ARG A 121 -17.40 -7.46 0.78
C ARG A 121 -15.88 -7.67 0.90
N THR A 122 -15.36 -7.49 2.10
CA THR A 122 -13.96 -7.22 2.37
C THR A 122 -13.55 -7.84 3.72
N CYS A 123 -14.54 -8.07 4.59
CA CYS A 123 -14.43 -8.43 5.99
C CYS A 123 -15.06 -9.81 6.23
N ASP A 124 -14.45 -10.66 7.08
CA ASP A 124 -15.05 -11.92 7.55
C ASP A 124 -16.35 -11.64 8.33
N PRO A 125 -17.54 -11.98 7.79
CA PRO A 125 -18.81 -11.70 8.46
C PRO A 125 -19.07 -12.65 9.64
N SER A 126 -18.25 -13.68 9.83
CA SER A 126 -18.27 -14.59 10.98
C SER A 126 -17.32 -14.17 12.11
N ASN A 127 -16.46 -13.17 11.86
CA ASN A 127 -15.57 -12.62 12.87
C ASN A 127 -16.26 -11.47 13.63
N GLU A 128 -16.59 -11.71 14.90
CA GLU A 128 -17.22 -10.73 15.79
C GLU A 128 -16.36 -9.48 16.03
N ARG A 129 -15.05 -9.55 15.73
CA ARG A 129 -14.11 -8.42 15.83
C ARG A 129 -13.88 -7.70 14.52
N VAL A 130 -14.52 -8.07 13.41
CA VAL A 130 -14.11 -7.62 12.09
C VAL A 130 -14.11 -6.09 11.90
N CYS A 131 -15.03 -5.38 12.57
CA CYS A 131 -14.99 -3.91 12.61
C CYS A 131 -13.88 -3.41 13.54
N ARG A 132 -13.68 -4.06 14.69
CA ARG A 132 -12.62 -3.77 15.66
C ARG A 132 -11.24 -4.24 15.23
N ASP A 133 -11.10 -4.95 14.12
CA ASP A 133 -9.80 -5.33 13.56
C ASP A 133 -9.19 -4.18 12.73
N CYS A 134 -10.00 -3.15 12.44
CA CYS A 134 -9.55 -1.94 11.77
C CYS A 134 -9.98 -0.63 12.44
N HIS A 135 -11.12 -0.61 13.14
CA HIS A 135 -11.57 0.57 13.89
C HIS A 135 -11.21 0.45 15.36
N ASN A 136 -10.67 1.54 15.92
CA ASN A 136 -10.71 1.70 17.36
C ASN A 136 -12.13 2.14 17.75
N VAL A 137 -12.98 1.20 18.12
CA VAL A 137 -14.39 1.49 18.48
C VAL A 137 -14.58 2.37 19.72
N HIS A 138 -13.50 2.72 20.42
CA HIS A 138 -13.50 3.61 21.57
C HIS A 138 -12.84 4.96 21.27
N ALA A 139 -12.23 5.14 20.10
CA ALA A 139 -11.81 6.45 19.60
C ALA A 139 -12.69 6.75 18.40
N ALA A 140 -13.58 7.74 18.48
CA ALA A 140 -14.44 8.16 17.38
C ALA A 140 -13.66 8.88 16.26
N ASP A 141 -12.47 8.37 15.91
CA ASP A 141 -11.53 8.91 14.95
C ASP A 141 -11.29 7.87 13.84
N ASN A 142 -11.58 8.29 12.61
CA ASN A 142 -11.39 7.50 11.40
C ASN A 142 -10.32 8.10 10.48
N SER A 143 -9.48 9.02 10.96
CA SER A 143 -8.48 9.70 10.13
C SER A 143 -7.53 8.69 9.45
N ILE A 144 -6.95 7.78 10.23
CA ILE A 144 -6.10 6.69 9.71
C ILE A 144 -6.88 5.78 8.74
N ASN A 145 -8.13 5.46 9.05
CA ASN A 145 -8.96 4.64 8.18
C ASN A 145 -9.22 5.33 6.83
N ASN A 146 -9.45 6.64 6.86
CA ASN A 146 -9.66 7.45 5.66
C ASN A 146 -8.37 7.60 4.85
N GLU A 147 -7.22 7.76 5.49
CA GLU A 147 -5.92 7.79 4.84
C GLU A 147 -5.63 6.47 4.13
N TRP A 148 -5.77 5.34 4.83
CA TRP A 148 -5.62 4.01 4.24
C TRP A 148 -6.57 3.82 3.06
N ALA A 149 -7.84 4.18 3.23
CA ALA A 149 -8.85 4.01 2.19
C ALA A 149 -8.64 4.93 0.97
N ASN A 150 -7.97 6.07 1.15
CA ASN A 150 -7.54 6.95 0.07
C ASN A 150 -6.20 6.54 -0.56
N SER A 151 -5.45 5.65 0.07
CA SER A 151 -4.17 5.16 -0.45
C SER A 151 -4.33 4.08 -1.53
N ALA A 152 -3.23 3.79 -2.22
CA ALA A 152 -3.14 2.64 -3.11
C ALA A 152 -3.33 1.30 -2.38
N HIS A 153 -3.00 1.18 -1.09
CA HIS A 153 -3.22 -0.04 -0.30
C HIS A 153 -4.71 -0.29 -0.03
N GLY A 154 -5.50 0.77 0.17
CA GLY A 154 -6.96 0.69 0.25
C GLY A 154 -7.65 0.64 -1.12
N GLY A 155 -6.88 0.68 -2.22
CA GLY A 155 -7.39 0.69 -3.59
C GLY A 155 -8.17 1.95 -3.95
N HIS A 156 -7.86 3.08 -3.30
CA HIS A 156 -8.57 4.37 -3.46
C HIS A 156 -10.10 4.27 -3.28
N ILE A 157 -10.55 3.35 -2.43
CA ILE A 157 -11.98 3.05 -2.26
C ILE A 157 -12.82 4.28 -1.89
N LEU A 158 -12.26 5.23 -1.14
CA LEU A 158 -12.97 6.48 -0.82
C LEU A 158 -13.18 7.39 -2.05
N GLN A 159 -12.21 7.48 -2.96
CA GLN A 159 -12.35 8.26 -4.19
C GLN A 159 -13.41 7.65 -5.12
N THR A 160 -13.56 6.33 -5.10
CA THR A 160 -14.61 5.60 -5.86
C THR A 160 -15.99 5.73 -5.21
N ILE A 161 -16.07 5.88 -3.88
CA ILE A 161 -17.34 6.09 -3.15
C ILE A 161 -17.82 7.55 -3.31
N ASP A 162 -16.93 8.54 -3.29
CA ASP A 162 -17.29 9.96 -3.35
C ASP A 162 -17.59 10.47 -4.77
N SER A 163 -17.05 9.84 -5.81
CA SER A 163 -17.21 10.29 -7.21
C SER A 163 -18.58 9.97 -7.82
N VAL A 164 -19.42 9.18 -7.15
CA VAL A 164 -20.73 8.76 -7.68
C VAL A 164 -21.77 8.83 -6.57
N THR A 165 -22.92 9.45 -6.85
CA THR A 165 -24.14 9.47 -5.99
C THR A 165 -24.81 8.08 -5.83
N GLY A 166 -24.01 7.03 -5.90
CA GLY A 166 -24.32 5.62 -5.74
C GLY A 166 -22.99 4.86 -5.66
N ARG A 167 -22.77 4.14 -4.56
CA ARG A 167 -21.53 3.40 -4.25
C ARG A 167 -21.06 2.59 -5.46
N SER A 168 -19.99 3.03 -6.11
CA SER A 168 -19.35 2.25 -7.18
C SER A 168 -18.33 1.29 -6.57
N SER A 169 -18.19 0.11 -7.17
CA SER A 169 -17.14 -0.85 -6.79
C SER A 169 -15.78 -0.38 -7.30
N VAL A 170 -14.72 -0.52 -6.48
CA VAL A 170 -13.32 -0.30 -6.89
C VAL A 170 -13.02 -1.08 -8.18
N THR A 171 -12.62 -0.36 -9.23
CA THR A 171 -12.30 -0.95 -10.53
C THR A 171 -10.82 -1.37 -10.60
N GLN A 172 -10.45 -2.13 -11.63
CA GLN A 172 -9.04 -2.46 -11.88
C GLN A 172 -8.17 -1.23 -12.18
N THR A 173 -8.78 -0.12 -12.62
CA THR A 173 -8.07 1.13 -12.87
C THR A 173 -7.64 1.81 -11.57
N GLU A 174 -8.43 1.66 -10.50
CA GLU A 174 -8.21 2.31 -9.20
C GLU A 174 -7.46 1.39 -8.23
N GLY A 175 -7.86 0.12 -8.13
CA GLY A 175 -7.30 -0.87 -7.21
C GLY A 175 -6.60 -2.03 -7.91
N GLY A 176 -5.97 -1.79 -9.05
CA GLY A 176 -5.40 -2.83 -9.92
C GLY A 176 -4.53 -3.84 -9.20
N ALA A 177 -3.70 -3.39 -8.25
CA ALA A 177 -2.85 -4.27 -7.44
C ALA A 177 -3.65 -5.34 -6.68
N TRP A 178 -4.89 -5.07 -6.28
CA TRP A 178 -5.73 -5.96 -5.47
C TRP A 178 -6.81 -6.66 -6.31
N MET A 179 -7.31 -5.97 -7.34
CA MET A 179 -8.52 -6.36 -8.06
C MET A 179 -8.25 -6.97 -9.43
N TYR A 180 -7.00 -7.00 -9.94
CA TYR A 180 -6.70 -7.55 -11.26
C TYR A 180 -6.99 -9.06 -11.34
N TYR A 181 -6.46 -9.84 -10.40
CA TYR A 181 -6.75 -11.27 -10.27
C TYR A 181 -7.61 -11.55 -9.05
N ASP A 182 -8.16 -12.76 -8.94
CA ASP A 182 -8.52 -13.30 -7.64
C ASP A 182 -7.30 -14.01 -7.06
N TYR A 183 -6.53 -13.28 -6.24
CA TYR A 183 -5.25 -13.77 -5.73
C TYR A 183 -5.35 -14.99 -4.82
N LYS A 184 -6.54 -15.24 -4.25
CA LYS A 184 -6.80 -16.43 -3.41
C LYS A 184 -6.64 -17.73 -4.20
N THR A 185 -6.99 -17.69 -5.48
CA THR A 185 -6.97 -18.86 -6.38
C THR A 185 -5.84 -18.77 -7.42
N TYR A 186 -5.23 -17.60 -7.58
CA TYR A 186 -4.21 -17.36 -8.59
C TYR A 186 -2.85 -17.97 -8.22
N SER A 187 -2.21 -18.63 -9.21
CA SER A 187 -0.82 -19.10 -9.15
C SER A 187 -0.48 -19.95 -7.90
N GLY A 188 -1.42 -20.79 -7.44
CA GLY A 188 -1.21 -21.64 -6.27
C GLY A 188 -0.92 -20.86 -4.98
N GLY A 189 -1.36 -19.60 -4.90
CA GLY A 189 -1.21 -18.74 -3.73
C GLY A 189 0.12 -17.97 -3.66
N ALA A 190 1.03 -18.10 -4.62
CA ALA A 190 2.34 -17.42 -4.56
C ALA A 190 2.25 -15.88 -4.49
N CYS A 191 1.15 -15.29 -4.98
CA CYS A 191 0.90 -13.85 -4.93
C CYS A 191 0.27 -13.38 -3.61
N THR A 192 -0.33 -14.29 -2.83
CA THR A 192 -1.10 -13.93 -1.63
C THR A 192 -0.27 -13.25 -0.56
N ARG A 193 1.03 -13.56 -0.47
CA ARG A 193 1.95 -12.93 0.49
C ARG A 193 2.04 -11.41 0.38
N CYS A 194 1.78 -10.84 -0.79
CA CYS A 194 1.81 -9.38 -1.01
C CYS A 194 0.44 -8.80 -1.35
N HIS A 195 -0.47 -9.62 -1.90
CA HIS A 195 -1.74 -9.14 -2.47
C HIS A 195 -2.97 -9.47 -1.63
N THR A 196 -2.82 -10.15 -0.49
CA THR A 196 -3.95 -10.39 0.42
C THR A 196 -3.53 -10.25 1.88
N SER A 197 -4.46 -9.81 2.71
CA SER A 197 -4.24 -9.68 4.15
C SER A 197 -3.90 -11.01 4.82
N THR A 198 -4.60 -12.09 4.47
CA THR A 198 -4.34 -13.42 5.03
C THR A 198 -2.95 -13.91 4.66
N GLY A 199 -2.55 -13.75 3.41
CA GLY A 199 -1.24 -14.20 2.95
C GLY A 199 -0.10 -13.44 3.63
N PHE A 200 -0.22 -12.12 3.76
CA PHE A 200 0.80 -11.32 4.45
C PHE A 200 0.83 -11.60 5.96
N LYS A 201 -0.32 -11.66 6.64
CA LYS A 201 -0.40 -12.01 8.06
C LYS A 201 0.31 -13.34 8.35
N ASN A 202 0.05 -14.37 7.53
CA ASN A 202 0.67 -15.68 7.70
C ASN A 202 2.17 -15.67 7.40
N LEU A 203 2.61 -14.89 6.41
CA LEU A 203 4.04 -14.66 6.17
C LEU A 203 4.69 -14.00 7.38
N ALA A 204 4.16 -12.87 7.85
CA ALA A 204 4.75 -12.10 8.93
C ALA A 204 4.76 -12.87 10.26
N THR A 205 3.76 -13.73 10.50
CA THR A 205 3.70 -14.55 11.72
C THR A 205 4.72 -15.69 11.72
N SER A 206 5.09 -16.23 10.55
CA SER A 206 5.95 -17.41 10.45
C SER A 206 6.75 -17.42 9.14
N PRO A 207 7.67 -16.46 8.95
CA PRO A 207 8.30 -16.19 7.65
C PRO A 207 9.14 -17.36 7.14
N SER A 208 9.88 -18.03 8.03
CA SER A 208 10.76 -19.16 7.70
C SER A 208 10.02 -20.45 7.32
N THR A 209 8.76 -20.58 7.73
CA THR A 209 7.91 -21.75 7.45
C THR A 209 6.66 -21.38 6.65
N TYR A 210 6.62 -20.17 6.08
CA TYR A 210 5.45 -19.69 5.35
C TYR A 210 5.18 -20.60 4.14
N ASN A 211 3.93 -21.06 4.06
CA ASN A 211 3.43 -21.82 2.94
C ASN A 211 2.09 -21.22 2.48
N PRO A 212 1.99 -20.68 1.26
CA PRO A 212 0.75 -20.07 0.77
C PRO A 212 -0.43 -21.05 0.70
N ALA A 213 -0.18 -22.36 0.66
CA ALA A 213 -1.23 -23.37 0.70
C ALA A 213 -1.95 -23.45 2.07
N ASN A 214 -1.35 -22.89 3.13
CA ASN A 214 -1.96 -22.83 4.47
C ASN A 214 -2.83 -21.59 4.67
N ASN A 215 -2.94 -20.71 3.67
CA ASN A 215 -3.82 -19.56 3.75
C ASN A 215 -5.28 -20.02 3.71
N ASP A 216 -6.00 -19.76 4.79
CA ASP A 216 -7.42 -20.05 4.88
C ASP A 216 -8.22 -18.83 4.42
N PHE A 217 -9.02 -19.01 3.38
CA PHE A 217 -9.92 -18.00 2.86
C PHE A 217 -11.39 -18.42 3.00
N SER A 218 -11.70 -19.42 3.83
CA SER A 218 -13.06 -19.98 3.94
C SER A 218 -14.11 -18.99 4.42
N TYR A 219 -13.69 -17.89 5.06
CA TYR A 219 -14.55 -16.80 5.48
C TYR A 219 -15.01 -15.89 4.33
N LEU A 220 -14.39 -16.01 3.16
CA LEU A 220 -14.73 -15.25 1.96
C LEU A 220 -15.68 -16.07 1.09
N THR A 221 -16.68 -15.43 0.50
CA THR A 221 -17.52 -16.06 -0.53
C THR A 221 -16.70 -16.27 -1.82
N SER A 222 -17.14 -17.21 -2.67
CA SER A 222 -16.39 -17.62 -3.88
C SER A 222 -16.10 -16.49 -4.88
N ASN A 223 -16.88 -15.40 -4.85
CA ASN A 223 -16.71 -14.23 -5.71
C ASN A 223 -16.01 -13.03 -5.03
N GLN A 224 -15.71 -13.12 -3.73
CA GLN A 224 -15.12 -12.03 -2.96
C GLN A 224 -13.59 -12.05 -3.06
N LYS A 225 -12.96 -10.96 -3.51
CA LYS A 225 -11.50 -10.79 -3.48
C LYS A 225 -11.07 -10.21 -2.14
N GLU A 226 -9.82 -10.47 -1.75
CA GLU A 226 -9.26 -9.91 -0.52
C GLU A 226 -8.22 -8.82 -0.85
N MET A 227 -8.30 -7.66 -0.19
CA MET A 227 -7.32 -6.58 -0.27
C MET A 227 -6.35 -6.60 0.93
N LEU A 228 -5.49 -5.60 1.04
CA LEU A 228 -4.61 -5.41 2.20
C LEU A 228 -5.30 -4.52 3.24
N TYR A 229 -5.68 -5.10 4.38
CA TYR A 229 -6.37 -4.46 5.49
C TYR A 229 -5.44 -4.25 6.68
N CYS A 230 -5.95 -3.49 7.64
CA CYS A 230 -5.32 -3.07 8.88
C CYS A 230 -4.70 -4.27 9.62
N TRP A 231 -5.42 -5.38 9.76
CA TRP A 231 -4.95 -6.59 10.45
C TRP A 231 -3.85 -7.38 9.72
N ALA A 232 -3.56 -7.07 8.46
CA ALA A 232 -2.41 -7.63 7.75
C ALA A 232 -1.12 -7.13 8.42
N CYS A 233 -1.03 -5.83 8.68
CA CYS A 233 0.13 -5.20 9.32
C CYS A 233 0.00 -5.19 10.84
N HIS A 234 -1.21 -5.04 11.38
CA HIS A 234 -1.45 -4.91 12.81
C HIS A 234 -1.95 -6.21 13.47
N THR A 235 -1.57 -6.42 14.73
CA THR A 235 -2.07 -7.50 15.59
C THR A 235 -3.45 -7.21 16.16
N ASP A 236 -3.81 -5.93 16.27
CA ASP A 236 -5.01 -5.41 16.91
C ASP A 236 -5.30 -3.96 16.45
N SER A 237 -6.47 -3.42 16.82
CA SER A 237 -6.82 -2.02 16.57
C SER A 237 -6.15 -1.00 17.49
N ALA A 238 -5.37 -1.43 18.47
CA ALA A 238 -4.57 -0.51 19.29
C ALA A 238 -3.26 -0.13 18.59
N GLY A 239 -3.00 -0.70 17.40
CA GLY A 239 -1.84 -0.39 16.58
C GLY A 239 -0.66 -1.32 16.82
N GLY A 240 -0.82 -2.42 17.58
CA GLY A 240 0.23 -3.43 17.73
C GLY A 240 0.70 -3.91 16.35
N LEU A 241 2.01 -3.93 16.10
CA LEU A 241 2.57 -4.19 14.77
C LEU A 241 3.04 -5.65 14.65
N ARG A 242 2.77 -6.28 13.50
CA ARG A 242 3.34 -7.58 13.17
C ARG A 242 4.79 -7.41 12.72
N ASP A 243 5.67 -8.23 13.28
CA ASP A 243 7.08 -8.23 12.91
C ASP A 243 7.44 -9.49 12.10
N PRO A 244 7.65 -9.38 10.77
CA PRO A 244 8.18 -10.45 9.95
C PRO A 244 9.68 -10.74 10.22
N GLY A 245 10.32 -9.96 11.09
CA GLY A 245 11.75 -10.00 11.36
C GLY A 245 12.59 -9.47 10.21
N ALA A 246 13.91 -9.52 10.39
CA ALA A 246 14.89 -9.02 9.42
C ALA A 246 14.68 -9.56 7.99
N PHE A 247 15.03 -8.73 6.99
CA PHE A 247 14.79 -9.00 5.57
C PHE A 247 15.27 -10.38 5.10
N VAL A 248 16.39 -10.90 5.60
CA VAL A 248 16.90 -12.23 5.26
C VAL A 248 15.87 -13.37 5.46
N ASN A 249 14.90 -13.17 6.37
CA ASN A 249 13.85 -14.16 6.66
C ASN A 249 12.70 -14.11 5.65
N VAL A 250 12.48 -12.98 4.99
CA VAL A 250 11.36 -12.74 4.07
C VAL A 250 11.79 -12.49 2.62
N ALA A 251 13.10 -12.38 2.38
CA ALA A 251 13.66 -12.14 1.07
C ALA A 251 13.15 -13.19 0.06
N PRO A 252 12.59 -12.77 -1.07
CA PRO A 252 12.04 -13.70 -2.07
C PRO A 252 13.12 -14.33 -2.96
N TYR A 253 14.38 -13.96 -2.77
CA TYR A 253 15.56 -14.46 -3.45
C TYR A 253 16.73 -14.56 -2.44
N SER A 254 17.72 -15.39 -2.75
CA SER A 254 18.81 -15.73 -1.81
C SER A 254 20.19 -15.20 -2.19
N ALA A 255 20.35 -14.59 -3.36
CA ALA A 255 21.62 -14.02 -3.82
C ALA A 255 21.40 -12.55 -4.23
N PRO A 256 22.39 -11.64 -4.10
CA PRO A 256 23.70 -11.85 -3.50
C PRO A 256 23.60 -12.01 -1.97
N VAL A 257 24.08 -13.15 -1.46
CA VAL A 257 23.87 -13.62 -0.07
C VAL A 257 24.42 -12.61 0.94
N ASP A 258 25.59 -12.04 0.64
CA ASP A 258 26.29 -11.07 1.48
C ASP A 258 25.47 -9.79 1.65
N ARG A 259 24.83 -9.28 0.60
CA ARG A 259 24.02 -8.05 0.72
C ARG A 259 22.69 -8.29 1.39
N ILE A 260 22.03 -9.40 1.09
CA ILE A 260 20.76 -9.77 1.74
C ILE A 260 20.99 -9.95 3.25
N SER A 261 22.09 -10.61 3.63
CA SER A 261 22.46 -10.80 5.04
C SER A 261 22.95 -9.50 5.70
N ALA A 262 23.38 -8.51 4.92
CA ALA A 262 23.84 -7.22 5.42
C ALA A 262 22.71 -6.19 5.58
N VAL A 263 21.51 -6.45 5.08
CA VAL A 263 20.34 -5.62 5.39
C VAL A 263 20.07 -5.76 6.89
N PRO A 264 20.19 -4.68 7.68
CA PRO A 264 19.95 -4.75 9.11
C PRO A 264 18.48 -5.04 9.39
N ASP A 265 18.19 -5.48 10.60
CA ASP A 265 16.82 -5.45 11.10
C ASP A 265 16.38 -3.99 11.22
N ILE A 266 15.36 -3.63 10.44
CA ILE A 266 14.83 -2.26 10.35
C ILE A 266 13.42 -2.16 10.93
N ASN A 267 13.06 -3.09 11.82
CA ASN A 267 11.84 -3.07 12.63
C ASN A 267 10.58 -2.83 11.77
N GLY A 268 9.83 -1.73 11.96
CA GLY A 268 8.61 -1.43 11.19
C GLY A 268 8.80 -1.49 9.66
N SER A 269 9.97 -1.11 9.16
CA SER A 269 10.25 -1.15 7.73
C SER A 269 10.42 -2.57 7.17
N ASN A 270 10.59 -3.59 8.03
CA ASN A 270 10.61 -5.00 7.60
C ASN A 270 9.27 -5.43 6.99
N GLN A 271 8.15 -4.83 7.43
CA GLN A 271 6.84 -5.10 6.84
C GLN A 271 6.81 -4.68 5.37
N CYS A 272 7.28 -3.46 5.07
CA CYS A 272 7.35 -2.93 3.70
C CYS A 272 8.27 -3.79 2.82
N MET A 273 9.45 -4.16 3.34
CA MET A 273 10.46 -4.94 2.63
C MET A 273 9.99 -6.33 2.20
N SER A 274 8.98 -6.89 2.87
CA SER A 274 8.41 -8.19 2.53
C SER A 274 7.75 -8.22 1.14
N CYS A 275 7.32 -7.06 0.65
CA CYS A 275 6.66 -6.86 -0.65
C CYS A 275 7.49 -5.98 -1.58
N HIS A 276 7.98 -4.84 -1.07
CA HIS A 276 8.65 -3.78 -1.83
C HIS A 276 10.14 -4.00 -2.05
N SER A 277 10.57 -5.26 -2.18
CA SER A 277 11.97 -5.64 -2.49
C SER A 277 12.12 -6.32 -3.84
N GLY A 278 11.02 -6.44 -4.60
CA GLY A 278 10.92 -7.22 -5.82
C GLY A 278 10.91 -8.73 -5.53
N ARG A 279 10.55 -9.54 -6.53
CA ARG A 279 10.47 -11.01 -6.47
C ARG A 279 11.67 -11.72 -7.09
N LEU A 280 12.38 -11.06 -7.99
CA LEU A 280 13.60 -11.53 -8.65
C LEU A 280 14.58 -10.35 -8.76
N ASN A 281 15.85 -10.65 -9.02
CA ASN A 281 16.90 -9.66 -9.14
C ASN A 281 17.87 -9.95 -10.29
N GLY A 282 18.78 -9.02 -10.55
CA GLY A 282 19.78 -9.17 -11.60
C GLY A 282 20.75 -10.35 -11.39
N GLN A 283 20.98 -10.77 -10.13
CA GLN A 283 21.79 -11.95 -9.86
C GLN A 283 21.13 -13.24 -10.37
N PHE A 284 19.79 -13.35 -10.29
CA PHE A 284 19.06 -14.46 -10.89
C PHE A 284 19.33 -14.59 -12.40
N ILE A 285 19.43 -13.49 -13.15
CA ILE A 285 19.77 -13.52 -14.59
C ILE A 285 21.17 -14.08 -14.81
N LYS A 286 22.14 -13.67 -13.99
CA LYS A 286 23.53 -14.17 -14.05
C LYS A 286 23.61 -15.66 -13.79
N ASP A 287 22.81 -16.16 -12.86
CA ASP A 287 22.83 -17.58 -12.45
C ASP A 287 21.93 -18.46 -13.32
N TYR A 288 21.01 -17.85 -14.09
CA TYR A 288 20.11 -18.59 -14.96
C TYR A 288 20.87 -19.35 -16.06
N GLY A 289 20.34 -20.49 -16.49
CA GLY A 289 20.93 -21.27 -17.58
C GLY A 289 20.78 -20.59 -18.94
N THR A 290 20.06 -21.24 -19.86
CA THR A 290 19.83 -20.69 -21.20
C THR A 290 18.75 -19.62 -21.18
N ILE A 291 19.11 -18.38 -21.54
CA ILE A 291 18.18 -17.24 -21.63
C ILE A 291 17.49 -17.14 -22.99
N THR A 292 18.11 -17.62 -24.07
CA THR A 292 17.54 -17.59 -25.41
C THR A 292 16.27 -18.45 -25.48
N GLY A 293 15.21 -17.92 -26.09
CA GLY A 293 13.91 -18.55 -26.15
C GLY A 293 13.02 -18.29 -24.92
N LYS A 294 13.50 -17.54 -23.92
CA LYS A 294 12.71 -17.10 -22.76
C LYS A 294 12.27 -15.66 -22.96
N ASN A 295 10.99 -15.37 -22.70
CA ASN A 295 10.53 -13.99 -22.64
C ASN A 295 10.77 -13.41 -21.24
N PHE A 296 10.61 -12.09 -21.12
CA PHE A 296 10.98 -11.37 -19.90
C PHE A 296 10.15 -11.74 -18.66
N SER A 297 9.00 -12.41 -18.78
CA SER A 297 8.25 -12.87 -17.60
C SER A 297 9.05 -13.80 -16.69
N THR A 298 10.04 -14.49 -17.25
CA THR A 298 10.92 -15.39 -16.50
C THR A 298 11.85 -14.61 -15.56
N PHE A 299 12.11 -13.33 -15.85
CA PHE A 299 13.16 -12.54 -15.20
C PHE A 299 12.62 -11.29 -14.51
N SER A 300 11.34 -10.97 -14.65
CA SER A 300 10.74 -9.76 -14.07
C SER A 300 10.91 -9.73 -12.55
N SER A 301 11.44 -8.60 -12.05
CA SER A 301 11.52 -8.34 -10.62
C SER A 301 10.16 -8.12 -9.95
N HIS A 302 9.08 -7.99 -10.71
CA HIS A 302 7.85 -7.35 -10.24
C HIS A 302 8.04 -5.86 -9.86
N TYR A 303 6.95 -5.20 -9.50
CA TYR A 303 6.82 -3.74 -9.37
C TYR A 303 7.24 -3.20 -8.01
N LEU A 304 7.52 -1.89 -7.92
CA LEU A 304 7.74 -1.13 -6.67
C LEU A 304 8.75 -1.80 -5.73
N ALA A 305 9.92 -2.11 -6.27
CA ALA A 305 10.97 -2.79 -5.52
C ALA A 305 11.96 -1.80 -4.86
N ASP A 306 11.41 -0.77 -4.22
CA ASP A 306 12.09 0.38 -3.63
C ASP A 306 13.15 -0.04 -2.60
N GLY A 307 12.81 -0.99 -1.74
CA GLY A 307 13.73 -1.59 -0.77
C GLY A 307 14.93 -2.29 -1.41
N GLY A 308 14.70 -2.89 -2.58
CA GLY A 308 15.74 -3.51 -3.39
C GLY A 308 16.76 -2.51 -3.94
N ILE A 309 16.30 -1.29 -4.27
CA ILE A 309 17.18 -0.18 -4.68
C ILE A 309 17.89 0.43 -3.47
N LEU A 310 17.16 0.69 -2.39
CA LEU A 310 17.69 1.27 -1.15
C LEU A 310 18.91 0.47 -0.64
N TYR A 311 18.74 -0.85 -0.54
CA TYR A 311 19.78 -1.78 -0.05
C TYR A 311 20.62 -2.44 -1.13
N ARG A 312 20.41 -2.09 -2.41
CA ARG A 312 21.19 -2.59 -3.55
C ARG A 312 21.16 -4.13 -3.68
N THR A 313 19.99 -4.73 -3.50
CA THR A 313 19.78 -6.17 -3.60
C THR A 313 19.12 -6.60 -4.92
N ILE A 314 18.66 -5.65 -5.73
CA ILE A 314 17.82 -5.95 -6.90
C ILE A 314 18.50 -5.82 -8.27
N GLY A 315 19.40 -4.85 -8.45
CA GLY A 315 19.89 -4.47 -9.79
C GLY A 315 20.72 -5.56 -10.48
N TYR A 316 20.77 -5.49 -11.81
CA TYR A 316 21.76 -6.20 -12.61
C TYR A 316 23.06 -5.40 -12.66
N GLU A 317 24.11 -5.99 -12.11
CA GLU A 317 25.41 -5.33 -11.97
C GLU A 317 26.43 -5.92 -12.93
N TYR A 318 27.10 -5.08 -13.70
CA TYR A 318 28.09 -5.52 -14.66
C TYR A 318 29.38 -5.97 -13.96
N ALA A 319 30.05 -6.96 -14.55
CA ALA A 319 31.21 -7.58 -13.95
C ALA A 319 32.34 -6.55 -13.73
N SER A 320 33.06 -6.70 -12.61
CA SER A 320 34.24 -5.89 -12.25
C SER A 320 33.98 -4.40 -12.01
N LEU A 321 32.72 -3.98 -11.82
CA LEU A 321 32.37 -2.62 -11.44
C LEU A 321 31.96 -2.52 -9.98
N ASP A 322 32.14 -1.33 -9.41
CA ASP A 322 31.78 -1.04 -8.04
C ASP A 322 30.39 -0.39 -7.93
N TYR A 323 29.50 -1.06 -7.22
CA TYR A 323 28.15 -0.62 -6.88
C TYR A 323 27.98 -0.34 -5.39
N SER A 324 29.06 -0.12 -4.64
CA SER A 324 28.97 0.31 -3.25
C SER A 324 28.22 1.65 -3.14
N ASN A 325 27.60 1.85 -1.98
CA ASN A 325 27.14 3.17 -1.57
C ASN A 325 28.33 4.13 -1.55
N VAL A 326 28.09 5.38 -1.93
CA VAL A 326 29.07 6.45 -1.79
C VAL A 326 29.22 6.84 -0.32
N ILE A 327 30.37 7.43 0.03
CA ILE A 327 30.58 7.99 1.37
C ILE A 327 29.51 9.07 1.62
N GLY A 328 28.80 8.96 2.74
CA GLY A 328 27.75 9.90 3.14
C GLY A 328 26.34 9.49 2.72
N PHE A 329 26.14 8.40 1.98
CA PHE A 329 24.80 7.82 1.82
C PHE A 329 24.27 7.35 3.18
N ALA A 330 23.05 7.78 3.50
CA ALA A 330 22.43 7.55 4.80
C ALA A 330 20.91 7.30 4.75
N HIS A 331 20.29 7.27 3.57
CA HIS A 331 18.84 7.02 3.47
C HIS A 331 18.47 5.61 3.96
N ASP A 332 19.40 4.65 3.85
CA ASP A 332 19.29 3.29 4.41
C ASP A 332 19.35 3.24 5.95
N LYS A 333 19.62 4.37 6.61
CA LYS A 333 19.76 4.48 8.07
C LYS A 333 18.67 5.33 8.71
N ILE A 334 17.85 6.04 7.93
CA ILE A 334 16.74 6.85 8.45
C ILE A 334 15.86 5.99 9.35
N GLY A 335 15.43 6.53 10.49
CA GLY A 335 14.54 5.82 11.42
C GLY A 335 15.12 4.55 12.06
N THR A 336 16.42 4.27 11.92
CA THR A 336 17.10 3.17 12.62
C THR A 336 17.79 3.70 13.89
N THR A 337 18.19 2.79 14.79
CA THR A 337 19.00 3.13 15.98
C THR A 337 20.37 3.74 15.65
N ASN A 338 20.88 3.51 14.43
CA ASN A 338 22.08 4.13 13.89
C ASN A 338 21.79 5.40 13.06
N GLY A 339 20.52 5.81 12.98
CA GLY A 339 20.00 7.00 12.32
C GLY A 339 19.59 8.10 13.30
N THR A 340 18.79 9.07 12.82
CA THR A 340 18.54 10.34 13.50
C THR A 340 17.10 10.53 14.02
N ASP A 341 16.20 9.55 13.91
CA ASP A 341 14.74 9.82 13.98
C ASP A 341 13.82 8.85 14.68
N GLY A 342 14.19 7.60 14.93
CA GLY A 342 13.20 6.61 15.34
C GLY A 342 13.75 5.21 15.41
N ASN A 343 12.85 4.25 15.61
CA ASN A 343 13.19 2.83 15.72
C ASN A 343 12.54 1.96 14.65
N ASP A 344 11.73 2.51 13.72
CA ASP A 344 10.91 1.73 12.77
C ASP A 344 11.46 1.71 11.34
N GLY A 345 12.70 2.18 11.15
CA GLY A 345 13.45 2.08 9.90
C GLY A 345 13.11 3.12 8.84
N PRO A 346 13.77 3.05 7.67
CA PRO A 346 13.79 4.13 6.69
C PRO A 346 12.50 4.27 5.89
N CYS A 347 11.75 3.19 5.69
CA CYS A 347 10.48 3.23 4.96
C CYS A 347 9.44 3.96 5.79
N VAL A 348 9.23 3.53 7.04
CA VAL A 348 8.30 4.17 7.99
C VAL A 348 8.73 5.60 8.25
N GLY A 349 10.03 5.84 8.49
CA GLY A 349 10.55 7.16 8.78
C GLY A 349 10.24 8.20 7.70
N CYS A 350 10.22 7.83 6.41
CA CYS A 350 9.88 8.75 5.35
C CYS A 350 8.39 8.72 4.95
N HIS A 351 7.74 7.55 4.94
CA HIS A 351 6.41 7.39 4.34
C HIS A 351 5.27 7.44 5.36
N MET A 352 5.53 7.29 6.65
CA MET A 352 4.47 7.18 7.67
C MET A 352 4.62 8.19 8.81
N VAL A 353 5.28 9.32 8.55
CA VAL A 353 5.53 10.36 9.57
C VAL A 353 5.26 11.72 8.97
N ASN A 354 4.25 12.44 9.44
CA ASN A 354 4.06 13.83 9.04
C ASN A 354 4.71 14.81 10.02
N ASP A 355 4.82 16.09 9.63
CA ASP A 355 5.45 17.15 10.42
C ASP A 355 4.79 17.36 11.81
N ASP A 356 3.53 16.96 11.98
CA ASP A 356 2.79 16.98 13.25
C ASP A 356 3.03 15.73 14.13
N GLY A 357 3.80 14.75 13.64
CA GLY A 357 4.08 13.48 14.32
C GLY A 357 2.98 12.43 14.16
N HIS A 358 1.98 12.68 13.31
CA HIS A 358 0.94 11.72 12.95
C HIS A 358 1.50 10.52 12.17
N ALA A 359 0.97 9.33 12.47
CA ALA A 359 1.29 8.09 11.76
C ALA A 359 0.47 8.02 10.47
N ASP A 360 1.01 8.62 9.40
CA ASP A 360 0.32 8.77 8.13
C ASP A 360 0.12 7.42 7.41
N HIS A 361 -1.14 7.08 7.11
CA HIS A 361 -1.53 5.90 6.34
C HIS A 361 -1.91 6.24 4.89
N THR A 362 -1.49 7.39 4.36
CA THR A 362 -1.46 7.66 2.92
C THR A 362 -0.22 7.08 2.27
N TRP A 363 0.87 6.94 3.04
CA TRP A 363 2.22 6.55 2.60
C TRP A 363 2.91 7.53 1.63
N GLU A 364 2.42 8.77 1.52
CA GLU A 364 2.91 9.74 0.55
C GLU A 364 3.85 10.79 1.20
N PRO A 365 5.17 10.68 1.06
CA PRO A 365 6.11 11.63 1.69
C PRO A 365 6.08 13.04 1.07
N LEU A 366 5.49 13.17 -0.13
CA LEU A 366 5.55 14.35 -0.96
C LEU A 366 4.15 14.79 -1.37
N GLU A 367 3.89 16.09 -1.28
CA GLU A 367 2.75 16.67 -1.97
C GLU A 367 3.16 17.08 -3.38
N LYS A 368 2.28 16.83 -4.35
CA LYS A 368 2.49 17.21 -5.74
C LYS A 368 1.31 17.97 -6.31
N ASP A 369 1.59 18.86 -7.27
CA ASP A 369 0.55 19.52 -8.04
C ASP A 369 0.02 18.64 -9.19
N GLY A 370 -0.97 19.16 -9.94
CA GLY A 370 -1.56 18.46 -11.08
C GLY A 370 -0.61 18.22 -12.28
N SER A 371 0.63 18.71 -12.21
CA SER A 371 1.70 18.46 -13.19
C SER A 371 2.79 17.51 -12.66
N ASP A 372 2.53 16.79 -11.56
CA ASP A 372 3.47 15.87 -10.89
C ASP A 372 4.72 16.58 -10.33
N GLN A 373 4.68 17.91 -10.15
CA GLN A 373 5.76 18.67 -9.49
C GLN A 373 5.58 18.60 -7.98
N VAL A 374 6.67 18.29 -7.26
CA VAL A 374 6.71 18.37 -5.81
C VAL A 374 6.49 19.81 -5.37
N THR A 375 5.47 20.04 -4.55
CA THR A 375 5.14 21.33 -3.94
C THR A 375 5.49 21.37 -2.47
N ASP A 376 5.46 20.22 -1.80
CA ASP A 376 5.82 20.10 -0.40
C ASP A 376 6.45 18.73 -0.06
N ILE A 377 7.12 18.68 1.09
CA ILE A 377 7.69 17.46 1.67
C ILE A 377 7.07 17.34 3.06
N GLN A 378 6.10 16.43 3.23
CA GLN A 378 5.26 16.34 4.43
C GLN A 378 6.06 16.01 5.69
N THR A 379 7.22 15.40 5.50
CA THR A 379 8.07 14.84 6.57
C THR A 379 9.32 15.69 6.82
N TYR A 380 9.41 16.88 6.20
CA TYR A 380 10.64 17.66 6.19
C TYR A 380 11.13 18.02 7.59
N SER A 381 10.24 18.54 8.44
CA SER A 381 10.62 19.03 9.77
C SER A 381 11.09 17.88 10.64
N ASN A 382 10.45 16.71 10.53
CA ASN A 382 10.74 15.55 11.39
C ASN A 382 11.87 14.65 10.89
N VAL A 383 12.20 14.68 9.59
CA VAL A 383 13.16 13.74 8.99
C VAL A 383 14.22 14.50 8.19
N CYS A 384 13.83 15.17 7.11
CA CYS A 384 14.78 15.70 6.13
C CYS A 384 15.65 16.84 6.71
N SER A 385 15.07 17.68 7.58
CA SER A 385 15.71 18.86 8.16
C SER A 385 16.97 18.53 8.99
N LYS A 386 17.09 17.28 9.44
CA LYS A 386 18.23 16.80 10.24
C LYS A 386 19.52 16.67 9.43
N CYS A 387 19.40 16.54 8.11
CA CYS A 387 20.54 16.43 7.20
C CYS A 387 20.53 17.47 6.08
N HIS A 388 19.35 18.03 5.75
CA HIS A 388 19.16 19.00 4.69
C HIS A 388 18.67 20.33 5.24
N SER A 389 19.41 21.39 4.99
CA SER A 389 19.19 22.70 5.63
C SER A 389 18.05 23.54 5.03
N SER A 390 17.50 23.15 3.87
CA SER A 390 16.49 23.94 3.16
C SER A 390 15.47 23.07 2.43
N LYS A 391 14.20 23.19 2.83
CA LYS A 391 13.04 22.53 2.19
C LYS A 391 12.90 22.97 0.74
N ALA A 392 12.99 24.28 0.48
CA ALA A 392 12.90 24.83 -0.87
C ALA A 392 14.00 24.30 -1.80
N THR A 393 15.23 24.17 -1.29
CA THR A 393 16.35 23.61 -2.06
C THR A 393 16.13 22.12 -2.34
N LEU A 394 15.60 21.36 -1.38
CA LEU A 394 15.23 19.96 -1.59
C LEU A 394 14.14 19.80 -2.63
N ILE A 395 13.04 20.57 -2.53
CA ILE A 395 11.94 20.54 -3.50
C ILE A 395 12.47 20.83 -4.92
N SER A 396 13.28 21.88 -5.07
CA SER A 396 13.92 22.18 -6.36
C SER A 396 14.79 21.03 -6.85
N ALA A 397 15.57 20.40 -5.95
CA ALA A 397 16.43 19.29 -6.32
C ALA A 397 15.64 18.02 -6.69
N LEU A 398 14.52 17.73 -6.01
CA LEU A 398 13.62 16.62 -6.32
C LEU A 398 13.02 16.80 -7.72
N ASN A 399 12.45 17.96 -8.01
CA ASN A 399 11.84 18.24 -9.32
C ASN A 399 12.87 18.20 -10.45
N THR A 400 14.07 18.78 -10.26
CA THR A 400 15.14 18.67 -11.26
C THR A 400 15.58 17.21 -11.46
N ARG A 401 15.75 16.45 -10.38
CA ARG A 401 16.22 15.05 -10.47
C ARG A 401 15.17 14.13 -11.06
N ASP A 402 13.88 14.38 -10.83
CA ASP A 402 12.80 13.60 -11.42
C ASP A 402 12.84 13.69 -12.95
N VAL A 403 12.92 14.90 -13.50
CA VAL A 403 13.05 15.13 -14.94
C VAL A 403 14.31 14.46 -15.48
N GLN A 404 15.46 14.73 -14.85
CA GLN A 404 16.75 14.15 -15.22
C GLN A 404 16.76 12.62 -15.22
N TYR A 405 16.16 12.01 -14.20
CA TYR A 405 16.00 10.56 -14.08
C TYR A 405 15.13 9.98 -15.20
N LYS A 406 13.95 10.57 -15.44
CA LYS A 406 13.03 10.16 -16.52
C LYS A 406 13.71 10.29 -17.89
N THR A 407 14.46 11.36 -18.15
CA THR A 407 15.22 11.52 -19.40
C THR A 407 16.36 10.51 -19.53
N ALA A 408 17.07 10.20 -18.43
CA ALA A 408 18.11 9.18 -18.43
C ALA A 408 17.56 7.77 -18.71
N LEU A 409 16.38 7.43 -18.16
CA LEU A 409 15.67 6.20 -18.50
C LEU A 409 15.24 6.16 -19.97
N ALA A 410 14.71 7.26 -20.51
CA ALA A 410 14.37 7.35 -21.92
C ALA A 410 15.60 7.14 -22.83
N ALA A 411 16.79 7.61 -22.41
CA ALA A 411 18.03 7.35 -23.13
C ALA A 411 18.43 5.86 -23.09
N LEU A 412 18.26 5.20 -21.94
CA LEU A 412 18.46 3.75 -21.82
C LEU A 412 17.47 2.96 -22.70
N ASP A 413 16.19 3.33 -22.70
CA ASP A 413 15.18 2.73 -23.59
C ASP A 413 15.58 2.91 -25.07
N ALA A 414 16.05 4.09 -25.45
CA ALA A 414 16.51 4.34 -26.82
C ALA A 414 17.66 3.41 -27.24
N GLN A 415 18.58 3.07 -26.32
CA GLN A 415 19.63 2.07 -26.59
C GLN A 415 19.06 0.66 -26.77
N LEU A 416 18.07 0.26 -25.96
CA LEU A 416 17.36 -1.02 -26.13
C LEU A 416 16.64 -1.07 -27.48
N GLN A 417 15.93 0.00 -27.85
CA GLN A 417 15.25 0.11 -29.14
C GLN A 417 16.24 0.04 -30.31
N GLY A 418 17.45 0.60 -30.16
CA GLY A 418 18.54 0.47 -31.13
C GLY A 418 18.99 -0.99 -31.36
N LYS A 419 18.72 -1.89 -30.41
CA LYS A 419 18.92 -3.34 -30.53
C LYS A 419 17.66 -4.11 -30.95
N GLY A 420 16.57 -3.41 -31.29
CA GLY A 420 15.27 -4.00 -31.61
C GLY A 420 14.54 -4.60 -30.41
N ILE A 421 14.87 -4.16 -29.19
CA ILE A 421 14.22 -4.53 -27.94
C ILE A 421 13.30 -3.36 -27.56
N TYR A 422 11.99 -3.55 -27.64
CA TYR A 422 11.02 -2.49 -27.38
C TYR A 422 10.29 -2.76 -26.07
N PHE A 423 10.39 -1.85 -25.10
CA PHE A 423 9.61 -1.93 -23.87
C PHE A 423 8.14 -1.57 -24.11
N CYS A 424 7.24 -2.24 -23.40
CA CYS A 424 5.79 -2.03 -23.44
C CYS A 424 5.18 -2.23 -22.05
N GLU A 425 4.11 -1.50 -21.75
CA GLU A 425 3.39 -1.66 -20.48
C GLU A 425 2.67 -3.01 -20.38
N ASN A 426 2.30 -3.60 -21.52
CA ASN A 426 1.61 -4.89 -21.53
C ASN A 426 2.59 -6.03 -21.22
N TYR A 427 2.30 -6.79 -20.16
CA TYR A 427 3.03 -8.01 -19.81
C TYR A 427 3.16 -8.96 -21.04
N PRO A 428 4.33 -9.58 -21.28
CA PRO A 428 5.58 -9.59 -20.53
C PRO A 428 6.58 -8.49 -20.97
N TYR A 429 6.07 -7.32 -21.34
CA TYR A 429 6.77 -6.05 -21.54
C TYR A 429 7.63 -5.95 -22.82
N PHE A 430 8.68 -6.75 -22.97
CA PHE A 430 9.60 -6.55 -24.10
C PHE A 430 9.14 -7.26 -25.38
N LYS A 431 9.11 -6.52 -26.49
CA LYS A 431 8.67 -6.97 -27.82
C LYS A 431 9.73 -6.77 -28.90
N THR A 432 9.49 -7.37 -30.06
CA THR A 432 10.40 -7.36 -31.22
C THR A 432 10.13 -6.22 -32.21
N ALA A 433 9.09 -5.41 -32.02
CA ALA A 433 8.83 -4.26 -32.89
C ALA A 433 8.29 -3.05 -32.11
N ALA A 434 8.56 -1.87 -32.68
CA ALA A 434 8.08 -0.59 -32.19
C ALA A 434 6.54 -0.52 -32.09
N SER A 435 6.05 0.48 -31.36
CA SER A 435 4.62 0.67 -31.06
C SER A 435 3.98 -0.57 -30.43
N CYS A 436 4.79 -1.37 -29.74
CA CYS A 436 4.38 -2.63 -29.14
C CYS A 436 3.74 -3.63 -30.12
N GLY A 437 4.14 -3.56 -31.39
CA GLY A 437 3.83 -4.55 -32.41
C GLY A 437 4.73 -5.79 -32.30
N GLY A 438 4.34 -6.89 -32.96
CA GLY A 438 5.16 -8.10 -33.03
C GLY A 438 5.07 -9.03 -31.82
N GLY A 439 5.92 -10.05 -31.81
CA GLY A 439 5.98 -11.06 -30.76
C GLY A 439 6.80 -10.62 -29.55
N PHE A 440 6.78 -11.43 -28.49
CA PHE A 440 7.63 -11.20 -27.32
C PHE A 440 9.10 -11.37 -27.67
N TYR A 441 9.94 -10.49 -27.12
CA TYR A 441 11.38 -10.60 -27.29
C TYR A 441 11.89 -11.81 -26.52
N THR A 442 12.50 -12.75 -27.26
CA THR A 442 13.06 -14.00 -26.70
C THR A 442 14.48 -14.26 -27.18
N ALA A 443 14.97 -13.50 -28.15
CA ALA A 443 16.27 -13.66 -28.78
C ALA A 443 17.38 -12.90 -28.02
N TRP A 444 17.38 -12.98 -26.67
CA TRP A 444 18.39 -12.33 -25.83
C TRP A 444 19.80 -12.76 -26.25
N PRO A 445 20.66 -11.84 -26.71
CA PRO A 445 21.97 -12.18 -27.27
C PRO A 445 22.97 -12.61 -26.19
N ASN A 446 22.87 -12.01 -25.00
CA ASN A 446 23.68 -12.33 -23.83
C ASN A 446 22.95 -11.84 -22.56
N LYS A 447 23.48 -12.23 -21.39
CA LYS A 447 22.90 -11.90 -20.08
C LYS A 447 23.00 -10.42 -19.75
N ASP A 448 24.01 -9.73 -20.24
CA ASP A 448 24.23 -8.30 -20.01
C ASP A 448 23.19 -7.44 -20.76
N THR A 449 22.81 -7.79 -21.99
CA THR A 449 21.70 -7.14 -22.72
C THR A 449 20.36 -7.37 -22.02
N LEU A 450 20.10 -8.60 -21.54
CA LEU A 450 18.92 -8.88 -20.71
C LEU A 450 18.98 -8.12 -19.38
N GLY A 451 20.17 -7.98 -18.80
CA GLY A 451 20.45 -7.21 -17.59
C GLY A 451 20.16 -5.72 -17.75
N ALA A 452 20.51 -5.13 -18.89
CA ALA A 452 20.16 -3.75 -19.24
C ALA A 452 18.63 -3.56 -19.32
N ALA A 453 17.94 -4.48 -20.01
CA ALA A 453 16.47 -4.47 -20.07
C ALA A 453 15.84 -4.66 -18.69
N PHE A 454 16.45 -5.50 -17.84
CA PHE A 454 16.02 -5.70 -16.46
C PHE A 454 16.20 -4.44 -15.61
N ASN A 455 17.36 -3.76 -15.70
CA ASN A 455 17.59 -2.49 -15.00
C ASN A 455 16.60 -1.41 -15.45
N TYR A 456 16.35 -1.30 -16.75
CA TYR A 456 15.30 -0.42 -17.26
C TYR A 456 13.94 -0.75 -16.63
N PHE A 457 13.52 -2.02 -16.69
CA PHE A 457 12.23 -2.45 -16.13
C PHE A 457 12.09 -2.13 -14.64
N VAL A 458 13.11 -2.43 -13.83
CA VAL A 458 13.10 -2.17 -12.39
C VAL A 458 12.93 -0.67 -12.13
N LEU A 459 13.71 0.16 -12.82
CA LEU A 459 13.76 1.59 -12.56
C LEU A 459 12.52 2.33 -13.11
N ASP A 460 11.99 1.91 -14.25
CA ASP A 460 10.72 2.40 -14.80
C ASP A 460 9.54 2.18 -13.83
N HIS A 461 9.57 1.08 -13.06
CA HIS A 461 8.55 0.76 -12.05
C HIS A 461 8.94 1.17 -10.62
N ILE A 462 9.96 2.01 -10.46
CA ILE A 462 10.36 2.65 -9.20
C ILE A 462 10.55 4.14 -9.48
N PRO A 463 9.46 4.92 -9.55
CA PRO A 463 9.51 6.32 -9.97
C PRO A 463 10.41 7.17 -9.07
N ALA A 464 10.58 6.80 -7.80
CA ALA A 464 11.41 7.51 -6.82
C ALA A 464 12.81 6.89 -6.62
N ALA A 465 13.32 6.05 -7.54
CA ALA A 465 14.65 5.43 -7.38
C ALA A 465 15.80 6.45 -7.25
N TYR A 466 15.62 7.66 -7.79
CA TYR A 466 16.55 8.79 -7.66
C TYR A 466 16.57 9.41 -6.24
N VAL A 467 15.59 9.07 -5.39
CA VAL A 467 15.55 9.43 -3.97
C VAL A 467 16.06 8.28 -3.11
N HIS A 468 15.58 7.06 -3.35
CA HIS A 468 15.93 5.88 -2.54
C HIS A 468 17.44 5.62 -2.50
N ASN A 469 18.08 5.54 -3.67
CA ASN A 469 19.54 5.42 -3.77
C ASN A 469 20.05 5.98 -5.10
N ARG A 470 20.13 7.31 -5.20
CA ARG A 470 20.50 8.02 -6.43
C ARG A 470 21.76 7.46 -7.10
N GLU A 471 22.82 7.26 -6.34
CA GLU A 471 24.11 6.84 -6.91
C GLU A 471 24.07 5.41 -7.42
N TYR A 472 23.38 4.51 -6.72
CA TYR A 472 23.15 3.16 -7.23
C TYR A 472 22.32 3.18 -8.52
N THR A 473 21.21 3.90 -8.51
CA THR A 473 20.34 4.10 -9.68
C THR A 473 21.11 4.64 -10.89
N ARG A 474 21.94 5.67 -10.69
CA ARG A 474 22.78 6.24 -11.75
C ARG A 474 23.75 5.22 -12.32
N LYS A 475 24.44 4.46 -11.48
CA LYS A 475 25.36 3.40 -11.92
C LYS A 475 24.65 2.35 -12.77
N LEU A 476 23.46 1.90 -12.36
CA LEU A 476 22.68 0.93 -13.13
C LEU A 476 22.30 1.47 -14.53
N ILE A 477 21.86 2.73 -14.63
CA ILE A 477 21.52 3.33 -15.93
C ILE A 477 22.79 3.54 -16.76
N TYR A 478 23.81 4.17 -16.19
CA TYR A 478 25.08 4.47 -16.87
C TYR A 478 25.67 3.22 -17.49
N ASP A 479 25.89 2.18 -16.68
CA ASP A 479 26.55 0.95 -17.12
C ASP A 479 25.71 0.18 -18.14
N SER A 480 24.38 0.29 -18.06
CA SER A 480 23.49 -0.30 -19.06
C SER A 480 23.56 0.42 -20.40
N ILE A 481 23.71 1.75 -20.41
CA ILE A 481 23.93 2.52 -21.64
C ILE A 481 25.31 2.22 -22.21
N ASP A 482 26.35 2.23 -21.37
CA ASP A 482 27.75 1.95 -21.74
C ASP A 482 27.85 0.60 -22.45
N PHE A 483 27.29 -0.46 -21.84
CA PHE A 483 27.28 -1.78 -22.45
C PHE A 483 26.43 -1.86 -23.72
N LEU A 484 25.24 -1.25 -23.74
CA LEU A 484 24.36 -1.37 -24.90
C LEU A 484 24.89 -0.64 -26.12
N ASP A 485 25.60 0.49 -25.96
CA ASP A 485 26.01 1.27 -27.12
C ASP A 485 26.99 0.51 -28.03
N ASN A 486 27.99 -0.17 -27.46
CA ASN A 486 29.07 -0.80 -28.21
C ASN A 486 29.43 -2.23 -27.75
N GLY A 487 28.82 -2.73 -26.66
CA GLY A 487 29.07 -4.07 -26.12
C GLY A 487 30.26 -4.16 -25.16
N ALA A 488 30.86 -3.03 -24.77
CA ALA A 488 31.98 -2.93 -23.84
C ALA A 488 31.64 -2.01 -22.66
N MET A 489 32.44 -2.12 -21.60
CA MET A 489 32.39 -1.22 -20.44
C MET A 489 33.56 -0.22 -20.56
N ASP A 490 33.44 0.77 -21.44
CA ASP A 490 34.53 1.70 -21.80
C ASP A 490 34.25 3.18 -21.51
N LYS A 491 33.17 3.47 -20.77
CA LYS A 491 32.75 4.82 -20.34
C LYS A 491 32.39 5.74 -21.51
N SER A 492 31.80 5.20 -22.57
CA SER A 492 31.34 5.90 -23.77
C SER A 492 30.05 6.70 -23.59
N VAL A 493 29.37 6.60 -22.44
CA VAL A 493 28.07 7.23 -22.18
C VAL A 493 28.02 8.72 -22.53
N GLU A 494 29.07 9.51 -22.22
CA GLU A 494 29.12 10.92 -22.59
C GLU A 494 29.00 11.14 -24.11
N ALA A 495 29.74 10.35 -24.89
CA ALA A 495 29.68 10.39 -26.35
C ALA A 495 28.32 9.93 -26.86
N THR A 496 27.75 8.89 -26.24
CA THR A 496 26.43 8.34 -26.58
C THR A 496 25.30 9.34 -26.33
N LEU A 497 25.42 10.20 -25.31
CA LEU A 497 24.44 11.23 -24.96
C LEU A 497 24.73 12.60 -25.58
N GLY A 498 25.87 12.79 -26.25
CA GLY A 498 26.25 14.06 -26.87
C GLY A 498 26.71 15.15 -25.90
N GLY A 499 27.11 14.78 -24.67
CA GLY A 499 27.76 15.68 -23.71
C GLY A 499 26.93 16.85 -23.17
N SER A 500 25.60 16.84 -23.34
CA SER A 500 24.71 17.88 -22.81
C SER A 500 23.26 17.38 -22.66
N GLY A 501 22.44 18.10 -21.87
CA GLY A 501 21.02 17.80 -21.64
C GLY A 501 20.75 16.96 -20.39
N ASP A 502 19.47 16.82 -20.02
CA ASP A 502 19.06 16.31 -18.71
C ASP A 502 19.55 14.88 -18.41
N ALA A 503 19.57 13.99 -19.40
CA ALA A 503 20.12 12.64 -19.24
C ALA A 503 21.63 12.66 -18.97
N TYR A 504 22.38 13.49 -19.71
CA TYR A 504 23.81 13.68 -19.49
C TYR A 504 24.05 14.28 -18.11
N ASP A 505 23.35 15.35 -17.74
CA ASP A 505 23.50 16.01 -16.43
C ASP A 505 23.19 15.05 -15.28
N TYR A 506 22.22 14.15 -15.45
CA TYR A 506 21.95 13.10 -14.47
C TYR A 506 23.13 12.14 -14.31
N LEU A 507 23.71 11.68 -15.43
CA LEU A 507 24.70 10.61 -15.45
C LEU A 507 26.15 11.09 -15.40
N ASN A 508 26.40 12.39 -15.56
CA ASN A 508 27.72 12.97 -15.57
C ASN A 508 28.45 12.77 -14.23
N GLY A 509 29.70 12.30 -14.28
CA GLY A 509 30.48 11.99 -13.08
C GLY A 509 30.04 10.74 -12.31
N THR A 510 29.27 9.84 -12.94
CA THR A 510 28.93 8.53 -12.34
C THR A 510 30.11 7.56 -12.33
N ARG A 511 30.97 7.60 -13.36
CA ARG A 511 32.10 6.69 -13.59
C ARG A 511 33.40 7.42 -13.89
#